data_AF-A0A392T282-F1
#
_entry.id   AF-A0A392T282-F1
#
_cell.length_a   1.000
_cell.length_b   1.000
_cell.length_c   1.000
_cell.angle_alpha   90.00
_cell.angle_beta   90.00
_cell.angle_gamma   90.00
#
_symmetry.space_group_name_H-M   'P 1'
#
loop_
_entity.id
_entity.type
_entity.pdbx_description
1 polymer ?
#
loop_
_entity_poly.entity_id
_entity_poly.type
_entity_poly.pdbx_seq_one_letter_code
_entity_poly.pdbx_strand_id
1 'polypeptide(L)' 'MPYTSNRAVPYKYNATMIENGREVPIPPLPTVVNIAEESRVMRSGRVVPAMSSKKIDAP' A
#
# COMPACT_ATOMS: atom_id res chain seq x y z
N MET A 1 23.64 39.26 -2.98
CA MET A 1 22.38 38.71 -2.40
C MET A 1 22.38 37.21 -2.62
N PRO A 2 22.31 36.36 -1.58
CA PRO A 2 22.14 34.93 -1.80
C PRO A 2 20.69 34.65 -2.21
N TYR A 3 20.50 33.87 -3.26
CA TYR A 3 19.20 33.46 -3.76
C TYR A 3 18.56 32.46 -2.79
N THR A 4 17.61 32.90 -1.97
CA THR A 4 16.86 32.02 -1.07
C THR A 4 15.59 31.52 -1.78
N SER A 5 15.64 30.33 -2.36
CA SER A 5 14.44 29.62 -2.82
C SER A 5 13.86 28.79 -1.68
N ASN A 6 12.70 29.21 -1.14
CA ASN A 6 11.96 28.45 -0.11
C ASN A 6 11.19 27.25 -0.67
N ARG A 7 11.42 26.86 -1.93
CA ARG A 7 10.70 25.75 -2.58
C ARG A 7 11.68 24.76 -3.15
N ALA A 8 11.96 23.72 -2.37
CA ALA A 8 12.49 22.48 -2.93
C ALA A 8 11.34 21.83 -3.72
N VAL A 9 11.40 21.88 -5.04
CA VAL A 9 10.53 21.05 -5.89
C VAL A 9 11.26 19.72 -6.05
N PRO A 10 10.78 18.61 -5.46
CA PRO A 10 11.40 17.32 -5.68
C PRO A 10 11.24 16.96 -7.15
N TYR A 11 12.32 16.55 -7.79
CA TYR A 11 12.24 15.93 -9.10
C TYR A 11 11.31 14.72 -9.01
N LYS A 12 10.29 14.68 -9.87
CA LYS A 12 9.40 13.53 -9.99
C LYS A 12 9.97 12.61 -11.07
N TYR A 13 10.53 11.49 -10.64
CA TYR A 13 10.93 10.42 -11.54
C TYR A 13 9.87 9.33 -11.52
N ASN A 14 9.66 8.69 -12.68
CA ASN A 14 8.88 7.47 -12.74
C ASN A 14 9.67 6.36 -12.06
N ALA A 15 9.00 5.52 -11.28
CA ALA A 15 9.63 4.36 -10.68
C ALA A 15 9.91 3.31 -11.77
N THR A 16 11.18 3.16 -12.14
CA THR A 16 11.65 2.20 -13.14
C THR A 16 12.64 1.22 -12.50
N MET A 17 12.75 0.04 -13.09
CA MET A 17 13.72 -1.01 -12.76
C MET A 17 14.64 -1.23 -13.96
N ILE A 18 15.89 -1.62 -13.72
CA ILE A 18 16.83 -1.97 -14.79
C ILE A 18 16.71 -3.46 -15.10
N GLU A 19 16.28 -3.79 -16.30
CA GLU A 19 16.29 -5.16 -16.84
C GLU A 19 17.20 -5.21 -18.07
N ASN A 20 18.22 -6.06 -18.05
CA ASN A 20 19.19 -6.21 -19.15
C ASN A 20 19.85 -4.88 -19.60
N GLY A 21 20.07 -3.94 -18.67
CA GLY A 21 20.66 -2.63 -18.96
C GLY A 21 19.70 -1.60 -19.55
N ARG A 22 18.38 -1.89 -19.59
CA ARG A 22 17.35 -0.96 -20.03
C ARG A 22 16.41 -0.60 -18.88
N GLU A 23 15.99 0.66 -18.80
CA GLU A 23 14.93 1.11 -17.89
C GLU A 23 13.57 0.55 -18.33
N VAL A 24 12.91 -0.15 -17.41
CA VAL A 24 11.58 -0.76 -17.58
C VAL A 24 10.67 -0.27 -16.45
N PRO A 25 9.41 0.12 -16.72
CA PRO A 25 8.47 0.51 -15.66
C PRO A 25 8.25 -0.63 -14.65
N ILE A 26 8.22 -0.30 -13.36
CA ILE A 26 7.89 -1.30 -12.33
C ILE A 26 6.43 -1.73 -12.51
N PRO A 27 6.15 -3.04 -12.62
CA PRO A 27 4.78 -3.51 -12.72
C PRO A 27 4.00 -3.13 -11.45
N PRO A 28 2.70 -2.83 -11.55
CA PRO A 28 1.88 -2.51 -10.38
C PRO A 28 1.94 -3.67 -9.39
N LEU A 29 2.09 -3.34 -8.11
CA LEU A 29 2.07 -4.33 -7.04
C LEU A 29 0.72 -5.07 -7.09
N PRO A 30 0.71 -6.38 -6.81
CA PRO A 30 -0.54 -7.11 -6.67
C PRO A 30 -1.40 -6.47 -5.57
N THR A 31 -2.72 -6.60 -5.71
CA THR A 31 -3.68 -6.12 -4.73
C THR A 31 -3.34 -6.69 -3.36
N VAL A 32 -2.99 -5.82 -2.42
CA VAL A 32 -2.74 -6.22 -1.04
C VAL A 32 -4.09 -6.40 -0.37
N VAL A 33 -4.44 -7.66 -0.06
CA VAL A 33 -5.65 -7.97 0.71
C VAL A 33 -5.28 -8.22 2.17
N ASN A 34 -6.10 -7.70 3.08
CA ASN A 34 -5.98 -7.98 4.49
C ASN A 34 -6.49 -9.40 4.78
N ILE A 35 -5.57 -10.36 4.93
CA ILE A 35 -5.89 -11.77 5.18
C ILE A 35 -6.73 -11.93 6.46
N ALA A 36 -6.52 -11.08 7.48
CA ALA A 36 -7.31 -11.16 8.71
C ALA A 36 -8.79 -10.82 8.47
N GLU A 37 -9.08 -9.97 7.49
CA GLU A 37 -10.42 -9.54 7.12
C GLU A 37 -11.07 -10.51 6.13
N GLU A 38 -10.36 -10.88 5.06
CA GLU A 38 -10.90 -11.73 3.99
C GLU A 38 -10.95 -13.21 4.40
N SER A 39 -9.82 -13.74 4.89
CA SER A 39 -9.70 -15.16 5.22
C SER A 39 -10.21 -15.46 6.64
N ARG A 40 -10.16 -14.48 7.55
CA ARG A 40 -10.37 -14.68 9.00
C ARG A 40 -9.40 -15.70 9.61
N VAL A 41 -8.33 -16.05 8.91
CA VAL A 41 -7.28 -16.94 9.39
C VAL A 41 -6.03 -16.13 9.69
N MET A 42 -5.57 -16.17 10.93
CA MET A 42 -4.31 -15.55 11.33
C MET A 42 -3.13 -16.37 10.80
N ARG A 43 -1.94 -15.75 10.69
CA ARG A 43 -0.70 -16.45 10.31
C ARG A 43 -0.33 -17.61 11.26
N SER A 44 -0.88 -17.63 12.47
CA SER A 44 -0.75 -18.72 13.43
C SER A 44 -1.65 -19.93 13.13
N GLY A 45 -2.45 -19.89 12.07
CA GLY A 45 -3.48 -20.89 11.76
C GLY A 45 -4.75 -20.77 12.61
N ARG A 46 -4.80 -19.79 13.53
CA ARG A 46 -6.00 -19.53 14.34
C ARG A 46 -7.08 -18.89 13.48
N VAL A 47 -8.26 -19.49 13.46
CA VAL A 47 -9.46 -18.90 12.85
C VAL A 47 -10.07 -17.88 13.83
N VAL A 48 -10.26 -16.66 13.36
CA VAL A 48 -10.99 -15.61 14.07
C VAL A 48 -12.49 -15.92 13.91
N PRO A 49 -13.22 -16.17 14.99
CA PRO A 49 -14.66 -16.37 14.89
C PRO A 49 -15.31 -15.14 14.28
N ALA A 50 -16.30 -15.34 13.41
CA ALA A 50 -17.08 -14.24 12.87
C ALA A 50 -17.75 -13.52 14.04
N MET A 51 -17.22 -12.35 14.40
CA MET A 51 -17.91 -11.44 15.29
C MET A 51 -19.17 -11.03 14.53
N SER A 52 -20.35 -11.46 15.00
CA SER A 52 -21.61 -10.93 14.51
C SER A 52 -21.49 -9.42 14.56
N SER A 53 -21.59 -8.74 13.41
CA SER A 53 -21.67 -7.29 13.39
C SER A 53 -22.86 -6.93 14.28
N LYS A 54 -22.56 -6.42 15.47
CA LYS A 54 -23.60 -5.81 16.28
C LYS A 54 -24.02 -4.62 15.44
N LYS A 55 -25.18 -4.71 14.79
CA LYS A 55 -25.79 -3.57 14.12
C LYS A 55 -25.81 -2.47 15.17
N ILE A 56 -24.95 -1.48 14.99
CA ILE A 56 -25.10 -0.22 15.71
C ILE A 56 -26.27 0.42 14.97
N ASP A 57 -27.46 0.26 15.53
CA ASP A 57 -28.60 1.04 15.14
C ASP A 57 -28.25 2.50 15.48
N ALA A 58 -28.05 3.31 14.45
CA ALA A 58 -27.83 4.74 14.61
C ALA A 58 -29.19 5.43 14.86
N PRO A 59 -29.24 6.46 15.72
CA PRO A 59 -30.48 7.15 16.09
C PRO A 59 -31.10 7.95 14.95
#